data_AF-A0A536WHE7-F1
#
_entry.id   AF-A0A536WHE7-F1
#
_cell.length_a   1.000
_cell.length_b   1.000
_cell.length_c   1.000
_cell.angle_alpha   90.00
_cell.angle_beta   90.00
_cell.angle_gamma   90.00
#
_symmetry.space_group_name_H-M   'P 1'
#
loop_
_entity.id
_entity.type
_entity.pdbx_description
1 polymer ?
#
loop_
_entity_poly.entity_id
_entity_poly.type
_entity_poly.pdbx_seq_one_letter_code
_entity_poly.pdbx_strand_id
1 'polypeptide(L)'
;MRAILVGHSQGGIQVVKILHELAGSFGDKLRIFNPLTGEFEERTTIVDPLTGRERPIVGVSVAAAAAVGTGGWALALPIHWMVLSRVRSIPDTVDEFTGYRIGIDFFAWDGPGLEGVKTFYAAGKASVRNVTLPAEYSHVFVPGTAQLAEDPALRDWINAFDPENPARSSPLPQQGASNIMWAADVWHSIKRHWTLEAQRFVRARRAATN
;
A
#
# COMPACT_ATOMS: atom_id res chain seq x y z
N MET A 1 4.96 2.73 15.89
CA MET A 1 5.16 1.97 14.65
C MET A 1 4.51 2.73 13.53
N ARG A 2 5.14 2.82 12.36
CA ARG A 2 4.53 3.49 11.20
C ARG A 2 3.41 2.64 10.61
N ALA A 3 2.46 3.30 9.95
CA ALA A 3 1.34 2.65 9.31
C ALA A 3 1.78 1.84 8.07
N ILE A 4 0.90 0.92 7.66
CA ILE A 4 0.96 0.23 6.37
C ILE A 4 -0.37 0.56 5.67
N LEU A 5 -0.31 0.96 4.40
CA LEU A 5 -1.49 1.34 3.62
C LEU A 5 -1.77 0.27 2.57
N VAL A 6 -3.03 -0.15 2.45
CA VAL A 6 -3.48 -1.05 1.37
C VAL A 6 -4.72 -0.46 0.75
N GLY A 7 -4.68 -0.25 -0.56
CA GLY A 7 -5.77 0.38 -1.30
C GLY A 7 -6.17 -0.42 -2.53
N HIS A 8 -7.47 -0.60 -2.71
CA HIS A 8 -8.05 -1.22 -3.89
C HIS A 8 -8.99 -0.25 -4.61
N SER A 9 -8.98 -0.29 -5.94
CA SER A 9 -9.80 0.58 -6.81
C SER A 9 -9.58 2.07 -6.45
N GLN A 10 -10.65 2.82 -6.16
CA GLN A 10 -10.54 4.21 -5.66
C GLN A 10 -9.66 4.32 -4.42
N GLY A 11 -9.67 3.32 -3.54
CA GLY A 11 -8.81 3.27 -2.36
C GLY A 11 -7.32 3.22 -2.73
N GLY A 12 -6.96 2.58 -3.84
CA GLY A 12 -5.59 2.61 -4.36
C GLY A 12 -5.16 4.03 -4.75
N ILE A 13 -6.05 4.80 -5.38
CA ILE A 13 -5.79 6.21 -5.70
C ILE A 13 -5.66 7.04 -4.42
N GLN A 14 -6.48 6.75 -3.40
CA GLN A 14 -6.39 7.41 -2.09
C GLN A 14 -5.07 7.10 -1.37
N VAL A 15 -4.52 5.88 -1.49
CA VAL A 15 -3.18 5.58 -0.97
C VAL A 15 -2.14 6.54 -1.56
N VAL A 16 -2.11 6.68 -2.89
CA VAL A 16 -1.18 7.61 -3.56
C VAL A 16 -1.43 9.06 -3.13
N LYS A 17 -2.71 9.46 -3.01
CA LYS A 17 -3.08 10.79 -2.50
C LYS A 17 -2.52 11.04 -1.11
N ILE A 18 -2.72 10.11 -0.17
CA ILE A 18 -2.23 10.21 1.20
C ILE A 18 -0.71 10.35 1.22
N LEU A 19 0.02 9.58 0.41
CA LEU A 19 1.47 9.71 0.32
C LEU A 19 1.88 11.13 -0.13
N HIS A 20 1.17 11.72 -1.11
CA HIS A 20 1.40 13.08 -1.56
C HIS A 20 1.00 14.16 -0.55
N GLU A 21 -0.10 13.99 0.18
CA GLU A 21 -0.50 14.84 1.31
C GLU A 21 0.60 14.87 2.38
N LEU A 22 1.07 13.69 2.79
CA LEU A 22 2.18 13.55 3.74
C LEU A 22 3.47 14.17 3.20
N ALA A 23 3.70 14.13 1.88
CA ALA A 23 4.88 14.74 1.25
C ALA A 23 4.76 16.26 1.11
N GLY A 24 3.64 16.85 1.51
CA GLY A 24 3.37 18.28 1.36
C GLY A 24 3.13 18.71 -0.09
N SER A 25 2.77 17.79 -0.98
CA SER A 25 2.56 18.08 -2.40
C SER A 25 1.37 19.03 -2.66
N PHE A 26 0.48 19.19 -1.67
CA PHE A 26 -0.71 20.03 -1.75
C PHE A 26 -0.72 21.19 -0.72
N GLY A 27 0.34 21.31 0.07
CA GLY A 27 0.45 22.30 1.13
C GLY A 27 1.46 21.87 2.20
N ASP A 28 1.96 22.83 2.98
CA ASP A 28 2.95 22.60 4.04
C ASP A 28 2.32 22.22 5.40
N LYS A 29 0.99 22.19 5.47
CA LYS A 29 0.21 21.89 6.67
C LYS A 29 -0.89 20.90 6.36
N LEU A 30 -1.02 19.88 7.20
CA LEU A 30 -2.10 18.91 7.16
C LEU A 30 -2.80 18.88 8.52
N ARG A 31 -4.12 19.04 8.55
CA ARG A 31 -4.92 18.94 9.79
C ARG A 31 -5.24 17.48 10.11
N ILE A 32 -5.32 17.16 11.39
CA ILE A 32 -5.71 15.82 11.85
C ILE A 32 -7.21 15.68 11.72
N PHE A 33 -7.67 14.63 11.04
CA PHE A 33 -9.07 14.24 11.09
C PHE A 33 -9.31 13.33 12.31
N ASN A 34 -10.27 13.69 13.14
CA ASN A 34 -10.69 12.89 14.29
C ASN A 34 -11.92 12.06 13.89
N PRO A 35 -11.78 10.73 13.71
CA PRO A 35 -12.89 9.89 13.27
C PRO A 35 -13.97 9.69 14.34
N LEU A 36 -13.68 10.01 15.61
CA LEU A 36 -14.65 9.89 16.70
C LEU A 36 -15.62 11.09 16.73
N THR A 37 -15.15 12.27 16.35
CA THR A 37 -15.98 13.48 16.27
C THR A 37 -16.45 13.79 14.85
N GLY A 38 -15.78 13.24 13.83
CA GLY A 38 -16.06 13.54 12.43
C GLY A 38 -15.52 14.90 11.98
N GLU A 39 -14.62 15.51 12.76
CA GLU A 39 -14.11 16.86 12.52
C GLU A 39 -12.58 16.90 12.41
N PHE A 40 -12.07 17.96 11.79
CA PHE A 40 -10.64 18.24 11.82
C PHE A 40 -10.25 18.91 13.13
N GLU A 41 -9.17 18.47 13.74
CA GLU A 41 -8.60 19.11 14.93
C GLU A 41 -7.86 20.41 14.54
N GLU A 42 -7.79 21.38 15.46
CA GLU A 42 -7.04 22.64 15.30
C GLU A 42 -5.54 22.46 15.55
N ARG A 43 -4.97 21.37 15.03
CA ARG A 43 -3.53 21.08 15.08
C ARG A 43 -3.04 20.39 13.81
N THR A 44 -1.75 20.58 13.54
CA THR A 44 -1.05 20.08 12.34
C THR A 44 0.18 19.23 12.68
N THR A 45 0.29 18.86 13.96
CA THR A 45 1.42 18.16 14.55
C THR A 45 0.95 16.90 15.27
N ILE A 46 1.84 15.92 15.38
CA ILE A 46 1.67 14.72 16.19
C ILE A 46 2.82 14.58 17.18
N VAL A 47 2.56 13.89 18.29
CA VAL A 47 3.63 13.40 19.15
C VAL A 47 4.13 12.09 18.57
N ASP A 48 5.38 12.06 18.12
CA ASP A 48 6.00 10.86 17.55
C ASP A 48 6.04 9.75 18.62
N PRO A 49 5.38 8.59 18.41
CA PRO A 49 5.31 7.54 19.43
C PRO A 49 6.66 6.88 19.70
N LEU A 50 7.65 7.02 18.81
CA LEU A 50 9.00 6.50 19.01
C LEU A 50 9.84 7.42 19.87
N THR A 51 9.79 8.73 19.62
CA THR A 51 10.70 9.71 20.24
C THR A 51 10.05 10.56 21.34
N GLY A 52 8.73 10.60 21.42
CA GLY A 52 7.97 11.49 22.29
C GLY A 52 8.00 12.97 21.88
N ARG A 53 8.67 13.30 20.77
CA ARG A 53 8.79 14.68 20.29
C ARG A 53 7.59 15.05 19.42
N GLU A 54 7.14 16.29 19.57
CA GLU A 54 6.18 16.88 18.66
C GLU A 54 6.84 17.12 17.29
N ARG A 55 6.12 16.81 16.22
CA ARG A 55 6.56 17.02 14.84
C ARG A 55 5.38 17.32 13.91
N PRO A 56 5.60 18.04 12.80
CA PRO A 56 4.58 18.20 11.76
C PRO A 56 4.13 16.85 11.20
N ILE A 57 2.87 16.79 10.74
CA ILE A 57 2.33 15.62 10.04
C ILE A 57 2.90 15.52 8.63
N VAL A 58 3.05 16.66 7.95
CA VAL A 58 3.83 16.71 6.72
C VAL A 58 5.26 16.25 7.03
N GLY A 59 5.77 15.33 6.22
CA GLY A 59 7.04 14.64 6.44
C GLY A 59 6.95 13.39 7.31
N VAL A 60 5.75 13.00 7.79
CA VAL A 60 5.54 11.63 8.31
C VAL A 60 5.57 10.65 7.14
N SER A 61 6.18 9.49 7.33
CA SER A 61 6.20 8.41 6.34
C SER A 61 5.50 7.15 6.86
N VAL A 62 5.05 6.32 5.93
CA VAL A 62 4.51 4.98 6.19
C VAL A 62 5.59 3.93 5.90
N ALA A 63 5.51 2.77 6.56
CA ALA A 63 6.50 1.72 6.37
C ALA A 63 6.35 1.05 5.00
N ALA A 64 5.11 0.78 4.61
CA ALA A 64 4.80 0.21 3.30
C ALA A 64 3.44 0.68 2.79
N ALA A 65 3.28 0.63 1.47
CA ALA A 65 2.02 0.89 0.80
C ALA A 65 1.80 -0.08 -0.37
N ALA A 66 0.55 -0.49 -0.57
CA ALA A 66 0.12 -1.35 -1.65
C ALA A 66 -1.11 -0.76 -2.34
N ALA A 67 -1.12 -0.73 -3.67
CA ALA A 67 -2.24 -0.19 -4.43
C ALA A 67 -2.58 -1.05 -5.65
N VAL A 68 -3.84 -1.45 -5.78
CA VAL A 68 -4.37 -2.21 -6.93
C VAL A 68 -5.57 -1.49 -7.53
N GLY A 69 -5.75 -1.55 -8.86
CA GLY A 69 -6.91 -0.97 -9.53
C GLY A 69 -6.90 0.57 -9.60
N THR A 70 -5.72 1.18 -9.68
CA THR A 70 -5.47 2.62 -9.56
C THR A 70 -5.65 3.39 -10.89
N GLY A 71 -6.72 3.14 -11.62
CA GLY A 71 -6.86 3.67 -12.98
C GLY A 71 -8.28 3.73 -13.53
N GLY A 72 -8.34 4.01 -14.83
CA GLY A 72 -9.54 3.99 -15.65
C GLY A 72 -10.63 4.93 -15.15
N TRP A 73 -11.87 4.44 -15.06
CA TRP A 73 -13.04 5.29 -14.80
C TRP A 73 -13.01 6.03 -13.47
N ALA A 74 -12.29 5.49 -12.47
CA ALA A 74 -12.11 6.19 -11.21
C ALA A 74 -11.41 7.55 -11.39
N LEU A 75 -10.47 7.66 -12.33
CA LEU A 75 -9.75 8.92 -12.58
C LEU A 75 -10.63 10.02 -13.21
N ALA A 76 -11.79 9.67 -13.77
CA ALA A 76 -12.75 10.66 -14.28
C ALA A 76 -13.48 11.41 -13.14
N LEU A 77 -13.50 10.86 -11.92
CA LEU A 77 -14.25 11.42 -10.81
C LEU A 77 -13.53 12.65 -10.20
N PRO A 78 -14.25 13.77 -9.93
CA PRO A 78 -13.65 15.01 -9.41
C PRO A 78 -12.82 14.85 -8.14
N ILE A 79 -13.17 13.89 -7.29
CA ILE A 79 -12.48 13.63 -6.02
C ILE A 79 -11.00 13.24 -6.19
N HIS A 80 -10.60 12.82 -7.40
CA HIS A 80 -9.24 12.39 -7.70
C HIS A 80 -8.45 13.40 -8.54
N TRP A 81 -9.04 14.53 -8.94
CA TRP A 81 -8.38 15.45 -9.89
C TRP A 81 -7.08 16.08 -9.36
N MET A 82 -6.96 16.26 -8.05
CA MET A 82 -5.74 16.78 -7.42
C MET A 82 -4.53 15.86 -7.60
N VAL A 83 -4.74 14.55 -7.82
CA VAL A 83 -3.66 13.56 -7.98
C VAL A 83 -3.47 13.09 -9.42
N LEU A 84 -4.24 13.58 -10.40
CA LEU A 84 -4.20 13.10 -11.79
C LEU A 84 -2.79 13.12 -12.38
N SER A 85 -2.07 14.24 -12.24
CA SER A 85 -0.71 14.40 -12.74
C SER A 85 0.35 13.64 -11.94
N ARG A 86 -0.04 13.01 -10.82
CA ARG A 86 0.86 12.40 -9.84
C ARG A 86 0.54 10.95 -9.52
N VAL A 87 -0.55 10.40 -10.07
CA VAL A 87 -1.08 9.08 -9.67
C VAL A 87 -0.08 7.93 -9.82
N ARG A 88 0.96 8.10 -10.66
CA ARG A 88 2.03 7.11 -10.86
C ARG A 88 3.36 7.47 -10.17
N SER A 89 3.49 8.69 -9.66
CA SER A 89 4.68 9.17 -8.97
C SER A 89 4.57 8.82 -7.49
N ILE A 90 5.56 8.15 -6.91
CA ILE A 90 5.54 7.74 -5.50
C ILE A 90 6.57 8.58 -4.72
N PRO A 91 6.13 9.41 -3.75
CA PRO A 91 7.04 10.25 -2.96
C PRO A 91 7.74 9.48 -1.84
N ASP A 92 8.74 10.12 -1.22
CA ASP A 92 9.57 9.54 -0.14
C ASP A 92 8.87 9.39 1.22
N THR A 93 7.54 9.57 1.25
CA THR A 93 6.71 9.32 2.43
C THR A 93 6.29 7.87 2.57
N VAL A 94 6.93 6.98 1.83
CA VAL A 94 6.87 5.53 2.00
C VAL A 94 8.25 4.92 1.76
N ASP A 95 8.63 3.92 2.56
CA ASP A 95 9.87 3.19 2.32
C ASP A 95 9.71 2.21 1.15
N GLU A 96 8.65 1.39 1.15
CA GLU A 96 8.33 0.43 0.10
C GLU A 96 6.90 0.57 -0.44
N PHE A 97 6.76 0.75 -1.75
CA PHE A 97 5.49 0.79 -2.45
C PHE A 97 5.36 -0.36 -3.45
N THR A 98 4.24 -1.08 -3.42
CA THR A 98 3.91 -2.09 -4.42
C THR A 98 2.64 -1.69 -5.19
N GLY A 99 2.81 -1.41 -6.48
CA GLY A 99 1.71 -1.18 -7.41
C GLY A 99 1.32 -2.48 -8.10
N TYR A 100 0.03 -2.81 -8.10
CA TYR A 100 -0.51 -3.97 -8.80
C TYR A 100 -1.36 -3.51 -9.98
N ARG A 101 -1.17 -4.18 -11.12
CA ARG A 101 -2.05 -4.08 -12.29
C ARG A 101 -2.65 -5.45 -12.60
N ILE A 102 -3.83 -5.47 -13.20
CA ILE A 102 -4.44 -6.70 -13.71
C ILE A 102 -4.17 -6.73 -15.22
N GLY A 103 -3.72 -7.87 -15.75
CA GLY A 103 -3.19 -7.95 -17.13
C GLY A 103 -4.16 -7.42 -18.21
N ILE A 104 -5.46 -7.66 -18.04
CA ILE A 104 -6.53 -7.05 -18.84
C ILE A 104 -7.60 -6.55 -17.86
N ASP A 105 -7.76 -5.23 -17.77
CA ASP A 105 -8.68 -4.60 -16.82
C ASP A 105 -9.46 -3.49 -17.50
N PHE A 106 -10.66 -3.80 -18.00
CA PHE A 106 -11.50 -2.81 -18.65
C PHE A 106 -11.93 -1.66 -17.73
N PHE A 107 -11.95 -1.87 -16.41
CA PHE A 107 -12.32 -0.84 -15.44
C PHE A 107 -11.17 0.11 -15.15
N ALA A 108 -9.96 -0.43 -14.99
CA ALA A 108 -8.75 0.38 -14.84
C ALA A 108 -8.19 0.86 -16.19
N TRP A 109 -8.79 0.45 -17.31
CA TRP A 109 -8.31 0.58 -18.70
C TRP A 109 -6.98 -0.15 -18.97
N ASP A 110 -6.61 -1.21 -18.23
CA ASP A 110 -5.36 -1.94 -18.46
C ASP A 110 -5.46 -2.78 -19.75
N GLY A 111 -4.38 -2.77 -20.52
CA GLY A 111 -4.24 -3.57 -21.73
C GLY A 111 -2.82 -3.46 -22.32
N PRO A 112 -2.50 -4.30 -23.32
CA PRO A 112 -1.20 -4.29 -23.99
C PRO A 112 -0.85 -2.89 -24.54
N GLY A 113 0.38 -2.41 -24.29
CA GLY A 113 0.86 -1.11 -24.78
C GLY A 113 0.56 0.07 -23.85
N LEU A 114 -0.14 -0.14 -22.73
CA LEU A 114 -0.37 0.88 -21.70
C LEU A 114 0.58 0.73 -20.51
N GLU A 115 1.55 -0.19 -20.54
CA GLU A 115 2.47 -0.42 -19.42
C GLU A 115 3.22 0.85 -19.00
N GLY A 116 3.76 1.58 -19.97
CA GLY A 116 4.59 2.77 -19.71
C GLY A 116 3.84 3.91 -19.02
N VAL A 117 2.53 4.04 -19.24
CA VAL A 117 1.70 5.11 -18.64
C VAL A 117 1.07 4.69 -17.32
N LYS A 118 1.18 3.40 -16.94
CA LYS A 118 0.58 2.85 -15.71
C LYS A 118 1.57 2.34 -14.69
N THR A 119 2.83 2.24 -15.08
CA THR A 119 3.91 1.87 -14.19
C THR A 119 4.11 2.96 -13.15
N PHE A 120 4.09 2.56 -11.87
CA PHE A 120 4.48 3.43 -10.78
C PHE A 120 6.00 3.61 -10.76
N TYR A 121 6.46 4.80 -10.42
CA TYR A 121 7.88 5.12 -10.32
C TYR A 121 8.19 5.92 -9.06
N ALA A 122 9.39 5.75 -8.53
CA ALA A 122 9.87 6.51 -7.39
C ALA A 122 10.17 7.95 -7.82
N ALA A 123 9.68 8.93 -7.06
CA ALA A 123 10.04 10.34 -7.21
C ALA A 123 11.35 10.70 -6.48
N GLY A 124 11.93 9.75 -5.74
CA GLY A 124 13.11 9.92 -4.91
C GLY A 124 13.68 8.57 -4.44
N LYS A 125 13.73 8.37 -3.13
CA LYS A 125 14.33 7.21 -2.44
C LYS A 125 13.36 6.06 -2.18
N ALA A 126 12.05 6.26 -2.35
CA ALA A 126 11.06 5.20 -2.17
C ALA A 126 11.40 3.97 -3.05
N SER A 127 11.36 2.77 -2.48
CA SER A 127 11.48 1.54 -3.25
C SER A 127 10.13 1.23 -3.89
N VAL A 128 10.08 1.13 -5.23
CA VAL A 128 8.84 0.91 -5.97
C VAL A 128 8.89 -0.40 -6.73
N ARG A 129 7.98 -1.32 -6.42
CA ARG A 129 7.77 -2.58 -7.15
C ARG A 129 6.45 -2.52 -7.91
N ASN A 130 6.45 -2.97 -9.16
CA ASN A 130 5.24 -3.13 -9.97
C ASN A 130 5.00 -4.62 -10.23
N VAL A 131 3.81 -5.10 -9.88
CA VAL A 131 3.42 -6.51 -10.02
C VAL A 131 2.26 -6.62 -11.00
N THR A 132 2.39 -7.55 -11.95
CA THR A 132 1.31 -7.88 -12.89
C THR A 132 0.58 -9.10 -12.36
N LEU A 133 -0.70 -8.93 -12.01
CA LEU A 133 -1.58 -10.00 -11.57
C LEU A 133 -2.13 -10.77 -12.78
N PRO A 134 -2.54 -12.03 -12.59
CA PRO A 134 -3.16 -12.83 -13.64
C PRO A 134 -4.34 -12.10 -14.30
N ALA A 135 -4.49 -12.24 -15.62
CA ALA A 135 -5.48 -11.49 -16.41
C ALA A 135 -6.93 -11.91 -16.11
N GLU A 136 -7.11 -13.12 -15.58
CA GLU A 136 -8.38 -13.68 -15.12
C GLU A 136 -8.86 -13.08 -13.79
N TYR A 137 -8.04 -12.28 -13.09
CA TYR A 137 -8.46 -11.64 -11.85
C TYR A 137 -9.50 -10.57 -12.15
N SER A 138 -10.54 -10.52 -11.32
CA SER A 138 -11.57 -9.48 -11.43
C SER A 138 -11.09 -8.21 -10.73
N HIS A 139 -11.17 -7.07 -11.43
CA HIS A 139 -10.97 -5.76 -10.82
C HIS A 139 -11.79 -5.61 -9.55
N VAL A 140 -13.07 -5.96 -9.59
CA VAL A 140 -14.00 -5.74 -8.46
C VAL A 140 -13.70 -6.70 -7.31
N PHE A 141 -13.39 -7.95 -7.62
CA PHE A 141 -13.30 -9.01 -6.61
C PHE A 141 -11.89 -9.37 -6.16
N VAL A 142 -10.83 -8.70 -6.67
CA VAL A 142 -9.44 -8.99 -6.26
C VAL A 142 -9.20 -8.94 -4.75
N PRO A 143 -9.86 -8.07 -3.94
CA PRO A 143 -9.69 -8.09 -2.48
C PRO A 143 -10.45 -9.23 -1.78
N GLY A 144 -11.28 -9.97 -2.49
CA GLY A 144 -12.03 -11.11 -1.97
C GLY A 144 -11.10 -12.28 -1.66
N THR A 145 -10.60 -12.33 -0.43
CA THR A 145 -9.61 -13.31 0.03
C THR A 145 -10.01 -14.02 1.33
N ALA A 146 -11.26 -13.86 1.79
CA ALA A 146 -11.73 -14.43 3.05
C ALA A 146 -11.58 -15.96 3.10
N GLN A 147 -11.86 -16.62 1.96
CA GLN A 147 -11.71 -18.07 1.79
C GLN A 147 -10.29 -18.58 2.11
N LEU A 148 -9.27 -17.74 1.93
CA LEU A 148 -7.88 -18.11 2.16
C LEU A 148 -7.58 -18.31 3.64
N ALA A 149 -8.33 -17.66 4.53
CA ALA A 149 -8.18 -17.81 5.98
C ALA A 149 -8.91 -19.04 6.54
N GLU A 150 -9.83 -19.63 5.78
CA GLU A 150 -10.64 -20.77 6.24
C GLU A 150 -9.87 -22.08 6.08
N ASP A 151 -9.16 -22.27 4.97
CA ASP A 151 -8.37 -23.46 4.68
C ASP A 151 -6.98 -23.42 5.36
N PRO A 152 -6.66 -24.36 6.27
CA PRO A 152 -5.32 -24.45 6.88
C PRO A 152 -4.18 -24.59 5.87
N ALA A 153 -4.35 -25.36 4.80
CA ALA A 153 -3.30 -25.59 3.81
C ALA A 153 -2.99 -24.32 3.01
N LEU A 154 -4.03 -23.53 2.65
CA LEU A 154 -3.84 -22.23 2.01
C LEU A 154 -3.20 -21.22 2.97
N ARG A 155 -3.60 -21.21 4.25
CA ARG A 155 -2.95 -20.37 5.27
C ARG A 155 -1.47 -20.67 5.41
N ASP A 156 -1.10 -21.94 5.50
CA ASP A 156 0.30 -22.36 5.60
C ASP A 156 1.08 -21.95 4.35
N TRP A 157 0.49 -22.14 3.17
CA TRP A 157 1.09 -21.72 1.91
C TRP A 157 1.35 -20.21 1.84
N ILE A 158 0.33 -19.39 2.15
CA ILE A 158 0.45 -17.92 2.18
C ILE A 158 1.47 -17.48 3.25
N ASN A 159 1.58 -18.22 4.34
CA ASN A 159 2.55 -17.93 5.38
C ASN A 159 4.00 -18.19 4.95
N ALA A 160 4.21 -19.21 4.11
CA ALA A 160 5.50 -19.58 3.55
C ALA A 160 5.86 -18.81 2.26
N PHE A 161 4.89 -18.12 1.64
CA PHE A 161 5.12 -17.38 0.39
C PHE A 161 6.24 -16.35 0.51
N ASP A 162 7.15 -16.40 -0.45
CA ASP A 162 8.31 -15.53 -0.59
C ASP A 162 8.41 -15.02 -2.03
N PRO A 163 8.07 -13.75 -2.31
CA PRO A 163 8.12 -13.19 -3.66
C PRO A 163 9.55 -13.05 -4.20
N GLU A 164 10.57 -13.05 -3.32
CA GLU A 164 11.98 -13.00 -3.71
C GLU A 164 12.53 -14.41 -4.00
N ASN A 165 11.84 -15.46 -3.53
CA ASN A 165 12.23 -16.84 -3.73
C ASN A 165 11.05 -17.75 -4.10
N PRO A 166 10.46 -17.56 -5.31
CA PRO A 166 9.30 -18.34 -5.74
C PRO A 166 9.59 -19.84 -5.82
N ALA A 167 10.84 -20.23 -6.07
CA ALA A 167 11.26 -21.64 -6.11
C ALA A 167 11.18 -22.36 -4.75
N ARG A 168 11.14 -21.62 -3.63
CA ARG A 168 10.93 -22.17 -2.28
C ARG A 168 9.47 -22.26 -1.88
N SER A 169 8.56 -21.66 -2.65
CA SER A 169 7.14 -21.74 -2.35
C SER A 169 6.65 -23.14 -2.66
N SER A 170 5.96 -23.77 -1.70
CA SER A 170 5.28 -25.05 -1.92
C SER A 170 4.32 -24.95 -3.12
N PRO A 171 3.96 -26.05 -3.80
CA PRO A 171 2.92 -26.01 -4.80
C PRO A 171 1.62 -25.45 -4.20
N LEU A 172 0.93 -24.62 -4.97
CA LEU A 172 -0.37 -24.08 -4.59
C LEU A 172 -1.38 -25.23 -4.38
N PRO A 173 -2.13 -25.26 -3.27
CA PRO A 173 -3.24 -26.19 -3.09
C PRO A 173 -4.27 -26.07 -4.24
N GLN A 174 -4.74 -27.20 -4.78
CA GLN A 174 -5.62 -27.21 -5.97
C GLN A 174 -7.00 -26.55 -5.76
N GLN A 175 -7.45 -26.40 -4.51
CA GLN A 175 -8.75 -25.81 -4.19
C GLN A 175 -8.57 -24.37 -3.66
N GLY A 176 -9.36 -23.41 -4.15
CA GLY A 176 -9.59 -22.13 -3.46
C GLY A 176 -8.68 -20.94 -3.77
N ALA A 177 -7.85 -21.00 -4.82
CA ALA A 177 -6.79 -20.01 -5.08
C ALA A 177 -7.21 -18.67 -5.72
N SER A 178 -8.49 -18.29 -5.71
CA SER A 178 -8.91 -16.99 -6.26
C SER A 178 -8.14 -15.85 -5.60
N ASN A 179 -7.57 -14.96 -6.41
CA ASN A 179 -6.81 -13.79 -5.98
C ASN A 179 -5.54 -14.08 -5.16
N ILE A 180 -5.10 -15.34 -5.09
CA ILE A 180 -4.03 -15.78 -4.19
C ILE A 180 -2.73 -14.98 -4.36
N MET A 181 -2.35 -14.62 -5.59
CA MET A 181 -1.08 -13.94 -5.85
C MET A 181 -1.07 -12.53 -5.27
N TRP A 182 -2.21 -11.83 -5.34
CA TRP A 182 -2.35 -10.52 -4.69
C TRP A 182 -2.34 -10.67 -3.17
N ALA A 183 -3.11 -11.63 -2.64
CA ALA A 183 -3.22 -11.86 -1.21
C ALA A 183 -1.86 -12.21 -0.58
N ALA A 184 -1.11 -13.11 -1.21
CA ALA A 184 0.16 -13.61 -0.71
C ALA A 184 1.25 -12.54 -0.72
N ASP A 185 1.35 -11.75 -1.79
CA ASP A 185 2.33 -10.65 -1.88
C ASP A 185 2.03 -9.54 -0.88
N VAL A 186 0.75 -9.13 -0.75
CA VAL A 186 0.31 -8.15 0.25
C VAL A 186 0.57 -8.67 1.66
N TRP A 187 0.20 -9.93 1.95
CA TRP A 187 0.40 -10.52 3.27
C TRP A 187 1.87 -10.66 3.65
N HIS A 188 2.72 -11.08 2.70
CA HIS A 188 4.16 -11.12 2.88
C HIS A 188 4.70 -9.73 3.27
N SER A 189 4.31 -8.69 2.52
CA SER A 189 4.73 -7.31 2.81
C SER A 189 4.27 -6.83 4.18
N ILE A 190 3.00 -7.09 4.55
CA ILE A 190 2.46 -6.71 5.86
C ILE A 190 3.27 -7.36 6.99
N LYS A 191 3.47 -8.69 6.95
CA LYS A 191 4.24 -9.42 7.98
C LYS A 191 5.67 -8.89 8.11
N ARG A 192 6.33 -8.67 6.97
CA ARG A 192 7.71 -8.16 6.93
C ARG A 192 7.78 -6.79 7.63
N HIS A 193 6.92 -5.85 7.25
CA HIS A 193 6.96 -4.50 7.79
C HIS A 193 6.48 -4.42 9.24
N TRP A 194 5.53 -5.25 9.66
CA TRP A 194 5.21 -5.38 11.09
C TRP A 194 6.43 -5.82 11.91
N THR A 195 7.16 -6.82 11.43
CA THR A 195 8.37 -7.31 12.10
C THR A 195 9.46 -6.23 12.15
N LEU A 196 9.71 -5.54 11.03
CA LEU A 196 10.70 -4.47 10.96
C LEU A 196 10.36 -3.28 11.87
N GLU A 197 9.09 -2.85 11.90
CA GLU A 197 8.64 -1.75 12.75
C GLU A 197 8.65 -2.12 14.25
N ALA A 198 8.34 -3.37 14.60
CA ALA A 198 8.47 -3.87 15.96
C ALA A 198 9.94 -3.88 16.41
N GLN A 199 10.86 -4.36 15.56
CA GLN A 199 12.30 -4.30 15.82
C GLN A 199 12.77 -2.85 16.01
N ARG A 200 12.33 -1.93 15.14
CA ARG A 200 12.65 -0.51 15.23
C ARG A 200 12.16 0.09 16.55
N PHE A 201 10.94 -0.24 16.97
CA PHE A 201 10.38 0.20 18.24
C PHE A 201 11.22 -0.28 19.43
N VAL A 202 11.55 -1.58 19.48
CA VAL A 202 12.38 -2.16 20.56
C VAL A 202 13.77 -1.51 20.60
N ARG A 203 14.42 -1.32 19.44
CA ARG A 203 15.72 -0.66 19.35
C ARG A 203 15.66 0.78 19.86
N ALA A 204 14.65 1.54 19.47
CA ALA A 204 14.45 2.92 19.93
C ALA A 204 14.24 2.99 21.45
N ARG A 205 13.46 2.05 22.02
CA ARG A 205 13.25 1.98 23.47
C ARG A 205 14.53 1.65 24.24
N ARG A 206 15.32 0.68 23.77
CA ARG A 206 16.61 0.33 24.38
C ARG A 206 17.63 1.47 24.32
N ALA A 207 17.63 2.23 23.23
CA ALA A 207 18.51 3.39 23.08
C ALA A 207 18.13 4.57 23.99
N ALA A 208 16.87 4.65 24.44
CA ALA A 208 16.42 5.70 25.35
C ALA A 208 16.65 5.38 26.84
N THR A 209 16.92 4.11 27.17
CA THR A 209 17.20 3.65 28.55
C THR A 209 18.69 3.54 28.88
N ASN A 210 19.56 3.67 27.87
CA ASN A 210 21.01 3.71 28.01
C ASN A 210 21.48 5.17 27.93
#